data_AF-A0A2V5PMT3-F1
#
_entry.id   AF-A0A2V5PMT3-F1
#
_cell.length_a   1.000
_cell.length_b   1.000
_cell.length_c   1.000
_cell.angle_alpha   90.00
_cell.angle_beta   90.00
_cell.angle_gamma   90.00
#
_symmetry.space_group_name_H-M   'P 1'
#
loop_
_entity.id
_entity.type
_entity.pdbx_description
1 polymer ?
#
loop_
_entity_poly.entity_id
_entity_poly.type
_entity_poly.pdbx_seq_one_letter_code
_entity_poly.pdbx_strand_id
1 'polypeptide(L)'
;MIRLAKLSVFAFFAGVCAAASAGDSGHLTADQMAKAARTDSFSIPTPGELFAALGKPGKTNWSGQYRGPIPVTYRNRAQIALNLGGLIADGFIAVEAKDGQQVKNIGADIIKLAKALGVSEKLLGRGSSINEFAEHNEWDTLQEELEATQNEVKSAMQSHADQDLVILVTLGGWIRGTQVVTAAIVKDYSENNARVLRQPALVHLMQSKINEISPELRGEPLVKGVSEQLGEIEKLVSFPPTKAPTVDEVRKINQAVSKMMTEIESKDLPK
;
A
#
# COMPACT_ATOMS: atom_id res chain seq x y z
N MET A 1 -57.23 9.60 56.50
CA MET A 1 -56.52 9.22 57.74
C MET A 1 -55.03 9.18 57.43
N ILE A 2 -54.31 10.16 57.95
CA ILE A 2 -52.85 10.36 57.85
C ILE A 2 -52.23 9.90 59.18
N ARG A 3 -51.02 9.32 59.14
CA ARG A 3 -49.89 9.40 60.12
C ARG A 3 -48.85 8.35 59.71
N LEU A 4 -47.71 8.70 59.08
CA LEU A 4 -46.49 9.33 59.60
C LEU A 4 -45.88 8.67 60.86
N ALA A 5 -44.67 8.10 60.70
CA ALA A 5 -43.42 8.48 61.40
C ALA A 5 -42.60 7.37 62.10
N LYS A 6 -41.33 7.31 61.68
CA LYS A 6 -40.06 7.11 62.44
C LYS A 6 -39.69 5.70 62.96
N LEU A 7 -38.56 5.10 62.55
CA LEU A 7 -37.11 5.34 62.85
C LEU A 7 -36.64 4.69 64.18
N SER A 8 -35.68 3.74 64.10
CA SER A 8 -34.58 3.41 65.05
C SER A 8 -34.05 1.99 64.71
N VAL A 9 -32.80 1.69 64.31
CA VAL A 9 -31.43 1.91 64.85
C VAL A 9 -30.82 0.60 65.39
N PHE A 10 -29.69 0.21 64.77
CA PHE A 10 -28.55 -0.64 65.19
C PHE A 10 -28.67 -2.18 65.26
N ALA A 11 -27.82 -2.83 64.44
CA ALA A 11 -26.93 -3.90 64.91
C ALA A 11 -25.61 -3.85 64.14
N PHE A 12 -24.53 -3.77 64.90
CA PHE A 12 -23.12 -3.71 64.53
C PHE A 12 -22.60 -5.14 64.41
N PHE A 13 -21.96 -5.53 63.30
CA PHE A 13 -21.07 -6.70 63.30
C PHE A 13 -19.83 -6.46 62.45
N ALA A 14 -18.70 -6.85 63.04
CA ALA A 14 -17.35 -6.48 62.70
C ALA A 14 -16.77 -7.23 61.50
N GLY A 15 -15.95 -6.48 60.74
CA GLY A 15 -14.67 -6.85 60.14
C GLY A 15 -14.41 -8.27 59.63
N VAL A 16 -14.13 -8.36 58.32
CA VAL A 16 -12.94 -9.05 57.80
C VAL A 16 -12.36 -8.20 56.67
N CYS A 17 -11.17 -7.63 56.89
CA CYS A 17 -10.29 -7.18 55.83
C CYS A 17 -9.71 -8.40 55.13
N ALA A 18 -9.91 -8.54 53.82
CA ALA A 18 -9.09 -9.39 52.97
C ALA A 18 -8.53 -8.55 51.84
N ALA A 19 -7.21 -8.57 51.74
CA ALA A 19 -6.36 -7.69 50.96
C ALA A 19 -6.72 -7.66 49.47
N ALA A 20 -6.78 -6.45 48.91
CA ALA A 20 -6.64 -6.23 47.49
C ALA A 20 -5.23 -6.69 47.09
N SER A 21 -5.11 -7.83 46.41
CA SER A 21 -3.87 -8.21 45.74
C SER A 21 -3.63 -7.20 44.62
N ALA A 22 -2.46 -6.55 44.71
CA ALA A 22 -1.92 -5.65 43.72
C ALA A 22 -2.04 -6.25 42.31
N GLY A 23 -2.59 -5.47 41.38
CA GLY A 23 -2.72 -5.82 39.98
C GLY A 23 -1.34 -6.09 39.38
N ASP A 24 -1.14 -7.35 38.99
CA ASP A 24 -0.03 -7.77 38.17
C ASP A 24 -0.15 -7.09 36.80
N SER A 25 0.90 -6.40 36.39
CA SER A 25 1.04 -5.75 35.09
C SER A 25 0.73 -6.76 33.98
N GLY A 26 -0.38 -6.54 33.26
CA GLY A 26 -0.95 -7.45 32.28
C GLY A 26 -0.06 -7.69 31.07
N HIS A 27 0.90 -8.60 31.20
CA HIS A 27 1.60 -9.20 30.08
C HIS A 27 0.88 -10.48 29.65
N LEU A 28 0.61 -10.59 28.35
CA LEU A 28 0.00 -11.78 27.76
C LEU A 28 0.99 -12.96 27.84
N THR A 29 0.51 -14.13 28.25
CA THR A 29 1.29 -15.38 28.20
C THR A 29 1.55 -15.82 26.76
N ALA A 30 2.56 -16.65 26.52
CA ALA A 30 2.89 -17.15 25.18
C ALA A 30 1.70 -17.85 24.49
N ASP A 31 0.89 -18.60 25.26
CA ASP A 31 -0.32 -19.25 24.78
C ASP A 31 -1.44 -18.25 24.46
N GLN A 32 -1.56 -17.17 25.24
CA GLN A 32 -2.50 -16.09 24.95
C GLN A 32 -2.05 -15.27 23.73
N MET A 33 -0.75 -15.08 23.53
CA MET A 33 -0.23 -14.47 22.30
C MET A 33 -0.43 -15.36 21.07
N ALA A 34 -0.33 -16.69 21.23
CA ALA A 34 -0.56 -17.64 20.14
C ALA A 34 -2.05 -17.73 19.74
N LYS A 35 -2.97 -17.52 20.69
CA LYS A 35 -4.43 -17.54 20.48
C LYS A 35 -5.05 -16.16 20.28
N ALA A 36 -4.28 -15.09 20.48
CA ALA A 36 -4.75 -13.73 20.23
C ALA A 36 -5.09 -13.61 18.74
N ALA A 37 -6.33 -13.21 18.46
CA ALA A 37 -6.70 -12.79 17.12
C ALA A 37 -5.80 -11.62 16.75
N ARG A 38 -4.91 -11.82 15.77
CA ARG A 38 -4.21 -10.72 15.12
C ARG A 38 -5.24 -10.00 14.26
N THR A 39 -5.91 -9.02 14.85
CA THR A 39 -6.72 -8.03 14.14
C THR A 39 -5.85 -6.90 13.59
N ASP A 40 -4.56 -7.15 13.36
CA ASP A 40 -3.77 -6.30 12.47
C ASP A 40 -4.44 -6.47 11.12
N SER A 41 -5.31 -5.54 10.74
CA SER A 41 -5.74 -5.41 9.36
C SER A 41 -4.48 -5.08 8.58
N PHE A 42 -3.75 -6.10 8.14
CA PHE A 42 -2.63 -5.93 7.24
C PHE A 42 -3.21 -5.22 6.01
N SER A 43 -2.88 -3.95 5.87
CA SER A 43 -3.16 -3.18 4.67
C SER A 43 -1.97 -3.35 3.73
N ILE A 44 -2.27 -3.33 2.43
CA ILE A 44 -1.21 -3.21 1.45
C ILE A 44 -0.69 -1.76 1.52
N PRO A 45 0.63 -1.55 1.75
CA PRO A 45 1.16 -0.22 1.91
C PRO A 45 1.05 0.58 0.62
N THR A 46 0.91 1.90 0.75
CA THR A 46 1.01 2.82 -0.38
C THR A 46 2.46 2.89 -0.88
N PRO A 47 2.69 3.38 -2.11
CA PRO A 47 4.05 3.65 -2.57
C PRO A 47 4.82 4.60 -1.65
N GLY A 48 4.16 5.65 -1.13
CA GLY A 48 4.75 6.57 -0.16
C GLY A 48 5.22 5.87 1.12
N GLU A 49 4.40 4.97 1.68
CA GLU A 49 4.76 4.17 2.86
C GLU A 49 5.95 3.23 2.58
N LEU A 50 5.98 2.60 1.39
CA LEU A 50 7.11 1.77 0.96
C LEU A 50 8.41 2.59 0.85
N PHE A 51 8.33 3.80 0.30
CA PHE A 51 9.49 4.68 0.12
C PHE A 51 10.00 5.21 1.47
N ALA A 52 9.09 5.60 2.37
CA ALA A 52 9.45 5.99 3.73
C ALA A 52 10.15 4.86 4.50
N ALA A 53 9.74 3.61 4.29
CA ALA A 53 10.33 2.44 4.93
C ALA A 53 11.79 2.15 4.51
N LEU A 54 12.26 2.70 3.38
CA LEU A 54 13.66 2.57 2.95
C LEU A 54 14.66 3.38 3.78
N GLY A 55 14.17 4.24 4.68
CA GLY A 55 15.02 5.15 5.44
C GLY A 55 15.38 6.40 4.66
N LYS A 56 15.73 7.45 5.41
CA LYS A 56 15.59 8.87 5.04
C LYS A 56 15.80 9.24 3.56
N PRO A 57 14.92 10.09 3.00
CA PRO A 57 15.08 10.69 1.69
C PRO A 57 16.42 11.45 1.62
N GLY A 58 17.27 11.09 0.64
CA GLY A 58 18.57 11.75 0.42
C GLY A 58 19.68 10.86 -0.13
N LYS A 59 19.60 9.53 0.05
CA LYS A 59 20.54 8.59 -0.60
C LYS A 59 20.05 8.06 -1.95
N THR A 60 18.74 7.92 -2.10
CA THR A 60 18.14 7.39 -3.32
C THR A 60 18.19 8.45 -4.43
N ASN A 61 18.77 8.10 -5.58
CA ASN A 61 18.66 8.91 -6.79
C ASN A 61 17.26 8.71 -7.39
N TRP A 62 16.29 9.48 -6.92
CA TRP A 62 14.88 9.40 -7.30
C TRP A 62 14.62 9.75 -8.77
N SER A 63 15.28 10.77 -9.32
CA SER A 63 15.16 11.11 -10.75
C SER A 63 15.72 10.00 -11.65
N GLY A 64 16.71 9.26 -11.19
CA GLY A 64 17.20 8.05 -11.85
C GLY A 64 16.23 6.86 -11.81
N GLN A 65 15.11 6.96 -11.10
CA GLN A 65 14.05 5.95 -11.05
C GLN A 65 12.91 6.23 -12.01
N TYR A 66 12.93 7.36 -12.73
CA TYR A 66 11.92 7.64 -13.75
C TYR A 66 11.95 6.57 -14.84
N ARG A 67 10.75 6.25 -15.35
CA ARG A 67 10.56 5.45 -16.57
C ARG A 67 10.14 6.37 -17.71
N GLY A 68 10.25 5.87 -18.94
CA GLY A 68 9.73 6.57 -20.11
C GLY A 68 8.20 6.75 -20.02
N PRO A 69 7.61 7.65 -20.83
CA PRO A 69 6.17 7.81 -20.89
C PRO A 69 5.48 6.48 -21.25
N ILE A 70 4.46 6.13 -20.49
CA ILE A 70 3.65 4.94 -20.76
C ILE A 70 2.42 5.31 -21.61
N PRO A 71 1.82 4.34 -22.32
CA PRO A 71 0.52 4.55 -22.92
C PRO A 71 -0.53 4.93 -21.86
N VAL A 72 -1.48 5.79 -22.25
CA VAL A 72 -2.64 6.18 -21.42
C VAL A 72 -3.96 5.79 -22.07
N THR A 73 -3.89 4.93 -23.08
CA THR A 73 -5.04 4.42 -23.83
C THR A 73 -4.90 2.89 -23.89
N TYR A 74 -5.69 2.21 -23.09
CA TYR A 74 -5.76 0.74 -23.06
C TYR A 74 -7.21 0.31 -23.31
N ARG A 75 -7.39 -0.89 -23.85
CA ARG A 75 -8.72 -1.47 -24.08
C ARG A 75 -9.23 -2.25 -22.88
N ASN A 76 -8.33 -2.68 -22.00
CA ASN A 76 -8.64 -3.53 -20.86
C ASN A 76 -8.67 -2.71 -19.55
N ARG A 77 -9.78 -2.74 -18.82
CA ARG A 77 -9.94 -2.05 -17.52
C ARG A 77 -8.98 -2.55 -16.45
N ALA A 78 -8.65 -3.85 -16.44
CA ALA A 78 -7.67 -4.43 -15.51
C ALA A 78 -6.29 -3.81 -15.71
N GLN A 79 -5.87 -3.69 -16.97
CA GLN A 79 -4.61 -3.05 -17.35
C GLN A 79 -4.59 -1.56 -17.02
N ILE A 80 -5.72 -0.86 -17.23
CA ILE A 80 -5.86 0.55 -16.82
C ILE A 80 -5.67 0.68 -15.30
N ALA A 81 -6.30 -0.18 -14.51
CA ALA A 81 -6.20 -0.18 -13.06
C ALA A 81 -4.75 -0.42 -12.58
N LEU A 82 -4.07 -1.44 -13.11
CA LEU A 82 -2.66 -1.72 -12.79
C LEU A 82 -1.75 -0.53 -13.15
N ASN A 83 -1.92 0.07 -14.33
CA ASN A 83 -1.12 1.23 -14.75
C ASN A 83 -1.44 2.48 -13.92
N LEU A 84 -2.70 2.70 -13.53
CA LEU A 84 -3.09 3.81 -12.67
C LEU A 84 -2.37 3.72 -11.31
N GLY A 85 -2.32 2.52 -10.72
CA GLY A 85 -1.51 2.25 -9.53
C GLY A 85 -0.03 2.60 -9.72
N GLY A 86 0.55 2.15 -10.84
CA GLY A 86 1.94 2.44 -11.18
C GLY A 86 2.22 3.93 -11.35
N LEU A 87 1.31 4.70 -11.98
CA LEU A 87 1.45 6.15 -12.12
C LEU A 87 1.34 6.88 -10.77
N ILE A 88 0.50 6.42 -9.86
CA ILE A 88 0.46 6.96 -8.49
C ILE A 88 1.82 6.79 -7.82
N ALA A 89 2.45 5.62 -7.96
CA ALA A 89 3.80 5.38 -7.45
C ALA A 89 4.83 6.32 -8.12
N ASP A 90 4.74 6.55 -9.43
CA ASP A 90 5.60 7.53 -10.11
C ASP A 90 5.38 8.96 -9.59
N GLY A 91 4.16 9.33 -9.21
CA GLY A 91 3.85 10.62 -8.60
C GLY A 91 4.65 10.82 -7.31
N PHE A 92 4.68 9.81 -6.43
CA PHE A 92 5.51 9.84 -5.23
C PHE A 92 7.00 9.95 -5.57
N ILE A 93 7.50 9.25 -6.59
CA ILE A 93 8.91 9.38 -7.04
C ILE A 93 9.21 10.81 -7.50
N ALA A 94 8.29 11.46 -8.21
CA ALA A 94 8.47 12.83 -8.66
C ALA A 94 8.48 13.84 -7.50
N VAL A 95 7.64 13.63 -6.48
CA VAL A 95 7.65 14.43 -5.24
C VAL A 95 8.96 14.23 -4.47
N GLU A 96 9.40 12.99 -4.30
CA GLU A 96 10.68 12.64 -3.67
C GLU A 96 11.90 13.22 -4.41
N ALA A 97 11.81 13.29 -5.73
CA ALA A 97 12.81 13.94 -6.59
C ALA A 97 12.71 15.47 -6.60
N LYS A 98 11.66 16.06 -6.00
CA LYS A 98 11.36 17.49 -6.02
C LYS A 98 11.26 18.06 -7.44
N ASP A 99 10.67 17.28 -8.35
CA ASP A 99 10.49 17.66 -9.76
C ASP A 99 9.03 18.02 -10.03
N GLY A 100 8.71 19.31 -9.91
CA GLY A 100 7.36 19.82 -10.10
C GLY A 100 6.83 19.59 -11.52
N GLN A 101 7.70 19.58 -12.55
CA GLN A 101 7.24 19.33 -13.92
C GLN A 101 6.84 17.87 -14.11
N GLN A 102 7.60 16.94 -13.54
CA GLN A 102 7.22 15.52 -13.56
C GLN A 102 5.96 15.25 -12.75
N VAL A 103 5.78 15.89 -11.59
CA VAL A 103 4.53 15.80 -10.82
C VAL A 103 3.32 16.19 -11.69
N LYS A 104 3.41 17.32 -12.42
CA LYS A 104 2.33 17.76 -13.33
C LYS A 104 2.09 16.79 -14.49
N ASN A 105 3.16 16.30 -15.12
CA ASN A 105 3.05 15.35 -16.23
C ASN A 105 2.35 14.05 -15.79
N ILE A 106 2.77 13.50 -14.66
CA ILE A 106 2.21 12.26 -14.10
C ILE A 106 0.77 12.50 -13.63
N GLY A 107 0.48 13.63 -12.98
CA GLY A 107 -0.88 14.00 -12.57
C GLY A 107 -1.85 14.04 -13.76
N ALA A 108 -1.42 14.58 -14.90
CA ALA A 108 -2.23 14.58 -16.12
C ALA A 108 -2.52 13.16 -16.64
N ASP A 109 -1.56 12.25 -16.55
CA ASP A 109 -1.74 10.85 -16.98
C ASP A 109 -2.60 10.04 -16.00
N ILE A 110 -2.49 10.29 -14.69
CA ILE A 110 -3.39 9.76 -13.66
C ILE A 110 -4.84 10.14 -13.98
N ILE A 111 -5.11 11.42 -14.28
CA ILE A 111 -6.45 11.90 -14.62
C ILE A 111 -6.99 11.19 -15.87
N LYS A 112 -6.17 10.98 -16.90
CA LYS A 112 -6.59 10.27 -18.13
C LYS A 112 -7.00 8.83 -17.85
N LEU A 113 -6.19 8.07 -17.11
CA LEU A 113 -6.53 6.68 -16.77
C LEU A 113 -7.73 6.60 -15.83
N ALA A 114 -7.80 7.47 -14.84
CA ALA A 114 -8.93 7.57 -13.92
C ALA A 114 -10.25 7.89 -14.65
N LYS A 115 -10.22 8.77 -15.65
CA LYS A 115 -11.37 9.03 -16.53
C LYS A 115 -11.78 7.78 -17.32
N ALA A 116 -10.83 7.00 -17.83
CA ALA A 116 -11.13 5.75 -18.54
C ALA A 116 -11.77 4.68 -17.64
N LEU A 117 -11.52 4.73 -16.33
CA LEU A 117 -12.22 3.90 -15.33
C LEU A 117 -13.56 4.47 -14.88
N GLY A 118 -13.89 5.73 -15.23
CA GLY A 118 -15.15 6.37 -14.88
C GLY A 118 -15.15 7.11 -13.54
N VAL A 119 -13.97 7.43 -12.96
CA VAL A 119 -13.86 8.04 -11.62
C VAL A 119 -13.44 9.52 -11.62
N SER A 120 -13.57 10.21 -12.77
CA SER A 120 -12.94 11.52 -12.97
C SER A 120 -13.53 12.69 -12.20
N GLU A 121 -14.84 12.72 -11.92
CA GLU A 121 -15.49 13.94 -11.37
C GLU A 121 -14.89 14.39 -10.03
N LYS A 122 -14.52 13.44 -9.16
CA LYS A 122 -13.94 13.74 -7.85
C LYS A 122 -12.44 14.07 -7.90
N LEU A 123 -11.78 13.80 -9.03
CA LEU A 123 -10.32 13.92 -9.18
C LEU A 123 -9.90 15.23 -9.86
N LEU A 124 -10.82 15.89 -10.59
CA LEU A 124 -10.52 17.16 -11.27
C LEU A 124 -10.10 18.27 -10.30
N GLY A 125 -10.72 18.33 -9.11
CA GLY A 125 -10.35 19.32 -8.09
C GLY A 125 -8.94 19.12 -7.53
N ARG A 126 -8.51 17.87 -7.34
CA ARG A 126 -7.18 17.53 -6.80
C ARG A 126 -6.05 17.78 -7.79
N GLY A 127 -6.30 17.59 -9.08
CA GLY A 127 -5.32 17.89 -10.12
C GLY A 127 -4.86 19.36 -10.12
N SER A 128 -5.76 20.29 -9.80
CA SER A 128 -5.41 21.71 -9.65
C SER A 128 -4.53 21.94 -8.43
N SER A 129 -4.88 21.36 -7.27
CA SER A 129 -4.08 21.49 -6.04
C SER A 129 -2.67 20.91 -6.20
N ILE A 130 -2.53 19.74 -6.85
CA ILE A 130 -1.23 19.14 -7.14
C ILE A 130 -0.37 20.08 -7.99
N ASN A 131 -0.95 20.73 -9.00
CA ASN A 131 -0.21 21.67 -9.83
C ASN A 131 0.24 22.90 -9.03
N GLU A 132 -0.64 23.45 -8.19
CA GLU A 132 -0.37 24.62 -7.35
C GLU A 132 0.74 24.35 -6.34
N PHE A 133 0.66 23.25 -5.59
CA PHE A 133 1.68 22.88 -4.61
C PHE A 133 3.03 22.56 -5.27
N ALA A 134 3.03 21.99 -6.49
CA ALA A 134 4.24 21.78 -7.28
C ALA A 134 4.88 23.08 -7.78
N GLU A 135 4.10 24.13 -8.05
CA GLU A 135 4.62 25.45 -8.43
C GLU A 135 5.27 26.17 -7.26
N HIS A 136 4.74 25.97 -6.05
CA HIS A 136 5.23 26.60 -4.83
C HIS A 136 6.28 25.77 -4.08
N ASN A 137 6.67 24.61 -4.60
CA ASN A 137 7.63 23.68 -3.97
C ASN A 137 7.17 23.17 -2.59
N GLU A 138 5.86 22.99 -2.40
CA GLU A 138 5.26 22.49 -1.16
C GLU A 138 5.28 20.96 -1.12
N TRP A 139 6.47 20.37 -0.97
CA TRP A 139 6.68 18.92 -1.15
C TRP A 139 5.96 18.04 -0.11
N ASP A 140 5.93 18.46 1.15
CA ASP A 140 5.24 17.72 2.20
C ASP A 140 3.72 17.71 1.94
N THR A 141 3.16 18.89 1.60
CA THR A 141 1.75 19.03 1.19
C THR A 141 1.43 18.22 -0.07
N LEU A 142 2.34 18.18 -1.05
CA LEU A 142 2.19 17.36 -2.26
C LEU A 142 2.11 15.86 -1.95
N GLN A 143 2.90 15.39 -0.99
CA GLN A 143 2.86 14.00 -0.55
C GLN A 143 1.48 13.68 0.04
N GLU A 144 0.97 14.53 0.92
CA GLU A 144 -0.37 14.38 1.51
C GLU A 144 -1.47 14.42 0.44
N GLU A 145 -1.38 15.32 -0.55
CA GLU A 145 -2.35 15.38 -1.65
C GLU A 145 -2.30 14.15 -2.57
N LEU A 146 -1.12 13.56 -2.79
CA LEU A 146 -1.01 12.31 -3.55
C LEU A 146 -1.64 11.13 -2.79
N GLU A 147 -1.43 11.03 -1.49
CA GLU A 147 -2.09 10.04 -0.64
C GLU A 147 -3.62 10.21 -0.67
N ALA A 148 -4.09 11.45 -0.53
CA ALA A 148 -5.50 11.77 -0.59
C ALA A 148 -6.10 11.49 -1.99
N THR A 149 -5.34 11.75 -3.07
CA THR A 149 -5.72 11.39 -4.44
C THR A 149 -5.85 9.88 -4.61
N GLN A 150 -4.88 9.10 -4.10
CA GLN A 150 -4.97 7.64 -4.13
C GLN A 150 -6.20 7.14 -3.38
N ASN A 151 -6.50 7.69 -2.20
CA ASN A 151 -7.65 7.29 -1.40
C ASN A 151 -8.98 7.67 -2.09
N GLU A 152 -9.05 8.82 -2.75
CA GLU A 152 -10.21 9.24 -3.53
C GLU A 152 -10.45 8.30 -4.72
N VAL A 153 -9.39 7.93 -5.46
CA VAL A 153 -9.48 6.93 -6.55
C VAL A 153 -10.08 5.63 -6.00
N LYS A 154 -9.53 5.10 -4.89
CA LYS A 154 -10.02 3.86 -4.28
C LYS A 154 -11.49 3.97 -3.85
N SER A 155 -11.86 5.08 -3.19
CA SER A 155 -13.23 5.30 -2.69
C SER A 155 -14.25 5.48 -3.82
N ALA A 156 -13.88 6.21 -4.89
CA ALA A 156 -14.73 6.40 -6.06
C ALA A 156 -15.01 5.05 -6.74
N MET A 157 -13.99 4.21 -6.91
CA MET A 157 -14.14 2.88 -7.49
C MET A 157 -14.98 1.92 -6.61
N GLN A 158 -14.88 2.05 -5.28
CA GLN A 158 -15.72 1.28 -4.34
C GLN A 158 -17.21 1.60 -4.44
N SER A 159 -17.53 2.84 -4.82
CA SER A 159 -18.90 3.34 -4.98
C SER A 159 -19.55 2.91 -6.32
N HIS A 160 -18.80 2.22 -7.18
CA HIS A 160 -19.23 1.72 -8.49
C HIS A 160 -19.08 0.20 -8.59
N ALA A 161 -19.45 -0.40 -9.73
CA ALA A 161 -19.32 -1.83 -10.01
C ALA A 161 -17.86 -2.32 -10.19
N ASP A 162 -16.88 -1.52 -9.78
CA ASP A 162 -15.45 -1.70 -10.03
C ASP A 162 -14.64 -1.95 -8.75
N GLN A 163 -15.29 -2.50 -7.70
CA GLN A 163 -14.65 -2.79 -6.41
C GLN A 163 -13.39 -3.64 -6.58
N ASP A 164 -13.44 -4.61 -7.50
CA ASP A 164 -12.32 -5.48 -7.82
C ASP A 164 -11.12 -4.75 -8.45
N LEU A 165 -11.37 -3.68 -9.21
CA LEU A 165 -10.30 -2.91 -9.85
C LEU A 165 -9.48 -2.12 -8.82
N VAL A 166 -10.03 -1.83 -7.63
CA VAL A 166 -9.28 -1.19 -6.52
C VAL A 166 -8.11 -2.05 -6.07
N ILE A 167 -8.29 -3.37 -6.07
CA ILE A 167 -7.24 -4.33 -5.74
C ILE A 167 -6.12 -4.25 -6.78
N LEU A 168 -6.47 -4.13 -8.07
CA LEU A 168 -5.50 -3.98 -9.15
C LEU A 168 -4.76 -2.62 -9.13
N VAL A 169 -5.44 -1.52 -8.80
CA VAL A 169 -4.78 -0.21 -8.58
C VAL A 169 -3.77 -0.31 -7.45
N THR A 170 -4.17 -0.92 -6.33
CA THR A 170 -3.30 -1.09 -5.17
C THR A 170 -2.09 -1.96 -5.51
N LEU A 171 -2.32 -3.05 -6.25
CA LEU A 171 -1.27 -3.96 -6.69
C LEU A 171 -0.28 -3.29 -7.66
N GLY A 172 -0.78 -2.55 -8.65
CA GLY A 172 0.07 -1.84 -9.62
C GLY A 172 1.01 -0.84 -8.94
N GLY A 173 0.50 -0.11 -7.94
CA GLY A 173 1.31 0.80 -7.13
C GLY A 173 2.39 0.06 -6.32
N TRP A 174 2.04 -1.09 -5.73
CA TRP A 174 3.00 -1.89 -4.99
C TRP A 174 4.09 -2.53 -5.87
N ILE A 175 3.73 -3.05 -7.05
CA ILE A 175 4.69 -3.63 -8.00
C ILE A 175 5.70 -2.55 -8.42
N ARG A 176 5.19 -1.37 -8.80
CA ARG A 176 6.05 -0.24 -9.18
C ARG A 176 6.90 0.25 -8.01
N GLY A 177 6.32 0.39 -6.82
CA GLY A 177 7.05 0.75 -5.61
C GLY A 177 8.18 -0.22 -5.30
N THR A 178 7.90 -1.53 -5.38
CA THR A 178 8.89 -2.59 -5.14
C THR A 178 9.99 -2.59 -6.21
N GLN A 179 9.67 -2.29 -7.47
CA GLN A 179 10.66 -2.10 -8.53
C GLN A 179 11.66 -0.99 -8.18
N VAL A 180 11.16 0.17 -7.75
CA VAL A 180 12.00 1.31 -7.34
C VAL A 180 12.85 0.96 -6.13
N VAL A 181 12.22 0.38 -5.11
CA VAL A 181 12.86 0.03 -3.85
C VAL A 181 14.01 -0.95 -4.08
N THR A 182 13.76 -2.01 -4.85
CA THR A 182 14.79 -3.01 -5.15
C THR A 182 15.88 -2.45 -6.04
N ALA A 183 15.58 -1.57 -7.00
CA ALA A 183 16.58 -0.90 -7.82
C ALA A 183 17.50 0.02 -6.97
N ALA A 184 16.93 0.75 -6.02
CA ALA A 184 17.68 1.58 -5.07
C ALA A 184 18.61 0.72 -4.20
N ILE A 185 18.11 -0.39 -3.65
CA ILE A 185 18.91 -1.33 -2.85
C ILE A 185 20.03 -1.98 -3.68
N VAL A 186 19.79 -2.34 -4.94
CA VAL A 186 20.85 -2.90 -5.81
C VAL A 186 21.96 -1.87 -6.05
N LYS A 187 21.62 -0.58 -6.15
CA LYS A 187 22.58 0.49 -6.42
C LYS A 187 23.44 0.85 -5.21
N ASP A 188 22.86 0.86 -4.01
CA ASP A 188 23.54 1.15 -2.73
C ASP A 188 23.19 0.06 -1.71
N TYR A 189 23.76 -1.13 -1.90
CA TYR A 189 23.41 -2.31 -1.11
C TYR A 189 23.89 -2.18 0.33
N SER A 190 22.95 -2.40 1.26
CA SER A 190 23.25 -2.71 2.65
C SER A 190 22.30 -3.77 3.15
N GLU A 191 22.76 -4.64 4.06
CA GLU A 191 21.90 -5.67 4.65
C GLU A 191 20.68 -5.08 5.36
N ASN A 192 20.84 -3.93 6.02
CA ASN A 192 19.74 -3.27 6.73
C ASN A 192 18.62 -2.87 5.77
N ASN A 193 18.96 -2.24 4.65
CA ASN A 193 17.96 -1.85 3.65
C ASN A 193 17.39 -3.09 2.94
N ALA A 194 18.20 -4.12 2.70
CA ALA A 194 17.74 -5.34 2.03
C ALA A 194 16.75 -6.15 2.89
N ARG A 195 16.85 -6.07 4.24
CA ARG A 195 15.93 -6.76 5.16
C ARG A 195 14.48 -6.26 5.05
N VAL A 196 14.25 -5.02 4.61
CA VAL A 196 12.88 -4.49 4.43
C VAL A 196 12.11 -5.23 3.34
N LEU A 197 12.80 -5.95 2.45
CA LEU A 197 12.18 -6.76 1.41
C LEU A 197 11.55 -8.04 1.95
N ARG A 198 11.79 -8.41 3.22
CA ARG A 198 11.24 -9.61 3.85
C ARG A 198 9.76 -9.46 4.16
N GLN A 199 8.90 -9.57 3.14
CA GLN A 199 7.46 -9.32 3.28
C GLN A 199 6.58 -10.46 2.74
N PRO A 200 6.80 -11.74 3.14
CA PRO A 200 6.02 -12.85 2.59
C PRO A 200 4.53 -12.77 2.94
N ALA A 201 4.20 -12.33 4.16
CA ALA A 201 2.81 -12.15 4.58
C ALA A 201 2.07 -11.08 3.76
N LEU A 202 2.78 -10.03 3.33
CA LEU A 202 2.20 -8.99 2.49
C LEU A 202 1.89 -9.53 1.08
N VAL A 203 2.83 -10.26 0.47
CA VAL A 203 2.60 -10.85 -0.86
C VAL A 203 1.50 -11.91 -0.80
N HIS A 204 1.44 -12.69 0.28
CA HIS A 204 0.35 -13.63 0.53
C HIS A 204 -1.01 -12.93 0.63
N LEU A 205 -1.09 -11.80 1.35
CA LEU A 205 -2.30 -10.98 1.41
C LEU A 205 -2.68 -10.46 0.01
N MET A 206 -1.72 -10.00 -0.80
CA MET A 206 -2.03 -9.56 -2.17
C MET A 206 -2.62 -10.67 -3.01
N GLN A 207 -2.05 -11.88 -2.94
CA GLN A 207 -2.61 -13.04 -3.61
C GLN A 207 -4.01 -13.36 -3.10
N SER A 208 -4.26 -13.29 -1.79
CA SER A 208 -5.59 -13.51 -1.24
C SER A 208 -6.59 -12.49 -1.77
N LYS A 209 -6.21 -11.21 -1.86
CA LYS A 209 -7.05 -10.16 -2.45
C LYS A 209 -7.30 -10.36 -3.92
N ILE A 210 -6.30 -10.79 -4.70
CA ILE A 210 -6.52 -11.15 -6.10
C ILE A 210 -7.49 -12.33 -6.19
N ASN A 211 -7.43 -13.30 -5.29
CA ASN A 211 -8.36 -14.43 -5.28
C ASN A 211 -9.81 -14.06 -4.91
N GLU A 212 -10.00 -12.93 -4.22
CA GLU A 212 -11.32 -12.38 -3.87
C GLU A 212 -12.01 -11.66 -5.05
N ILE A 213 -11.27 -11.24 -6.09
CA ILE A 213 -11.90 -10.58 -7.25
C ILE A 213 -12.72 -11.57 -8.09
N SER A 214 -13.65 -11.03 -8.87
CA SER A 214 -14.54 -11.78 -9.77
C SER A 214 -13.77 -12.78 -10.66
N PRO A 215 -14.32 -14.00 -10.87
CA PRO A 215 -13.71 -15.00 -11.75
C PRO A 215 -13.40 -14.49 -13.16
N GLU A 216 -14.23 -13.61 -13.70
CA GLU A 216 -14.06 -12.98 -15.00
C GLU A 216 -12.79 -12.13 -15.04
N LEU A 217 -12.57 -11.29 -14.01
CA LEU A 217 -11.39 -10.46 -13.91
C LEU A 217 -10.13 -11.28 -13.61
N ARG A 218 -10.22 -12.32 -12.77
CA ARG A 218 -9.11 -13.26 -12.52
C ARG A 218 -8.70 -14.04 -13.77
N GLY A 219 -9.68 -14.38 -14.60
CA GLY A 219 -9.47 -15.10 -15.85
C GLY A 219 -8.85 -14.24 -16.95
N GLU A 220 -8.77 -12.93 -16.76
CA GLU A 220 -8.14 -12.03 -17.72
C GLU A 220 -6.64 -12.34 -17.82
N PRO A 221 -6.08 -12.55 -19.04
CA PRO A 221 -4.70 -12.99 -19.23
C PRO A 221 -3.64 -12.20 -18.48
N LEU A 222 -3.73 -10.85 -18.47
CA LEU A 222 -2.75 -10.02 -17.75
C LEU A 222 -2.88 -10.21 -16.24
N VAL A 223 -4.09 -10.23 -15.69
CA VAL A 223 -4.32 -10.45 -14.24
C VAL A 223 -3.78 -11.82 -13.81
N LYS A 224 -4.03 -12.86 -14.60
CA LYS A 224 -3.50 -14.21 -14.34
C LYS A 224 -1.98 -14.22 -14.35
N GLY A 225 -1.36 -13.61 -15.36
CA GLY A 225 0.10 -13.51 -15.46
C GLY A 225 0.72 -12.77 -14.27
N VAL A 226 0.12 -11.67 -13.84
CA VAL A 226 0.54 -10.93 -12.65
C VAL A 226 0.39 -11.78 -11.38
N SER A 227 -0.72 -12.49 -11.22
CA SER A 227 -0.98 -13.37 -10.06
C SER A 227 0.05 -14.50 -9.96
N GLU A 228 0.38 -15.15 -11.08
CA GLU A 228 1.40 -16.20 -11.13
C GLU A 228 2.78 -15.66 -10.75
N GLN A 229 3.17 -14.49 -11.27
CA GLN A 229 4.46 -13.89 -10.96
C GLN A 229 4.57 -13.38 -9.52
N LEU A 230 3.46 -12.96 -8.88
CA LEU A 230 3.44 -12.69 -7.45
C LEU A 230 3.75 -13.94 -6.62
N GLY A 231 3.33 -15.12 -7.06
CA GLY A 231 3.71 -16.41 -6.46
C GLY A 231 5.23 -16.62 -6.44
N GLU A 232 5.92 -16.22 -7.51
CA GLU A 232 7.37 -16.30 -7.56
C GLU A 232 8.04 -15.22 -6.71
N ILE A 233 7.49 -13.99 -6.64
CA ILE A 233 8.00 -12.97 -5.73
C ILE A 233 7.88 -13.42 -4.28
N GLU A 234 6.75 -14.01 -3.88
CA GLU A 234 6.54 -14.46 -2.50
C GLU A 234 7.69 -15.37 -2.03
N LYS A 235 8.13 -16.29 -2.89
CA LYS A 235 9.28 -17.17 -2.61
C LYS A 235 10.58 -16.37 -2.45
N LEU A 236 10.81 -15.36 -3.30
CA LEU A 236 12.01 -14.53 -3.24
C LEU A 236 12.07 -13.63 -1.99
N VAL A 237 10.92 -13.18 -1.49
CA VAL A 237 10.82 -12.38 -0.25
C VAL A 237 10.68 -13.24 1.01
N SER A 238 10.60 -14.56 0.85
CA SER A 238 10.49 -15.55 1.93
C SER A 238 11.86 -16.05 2.37
N PHE A 239 12.52 -15.31 3.25
CA PHE A 239 13.78 -15.73 3.88
C PHE A 239 13.72 -15.62 5.41
N PRO A 240 14.64 -16.27 6.17
CA PRO A 240 14.61 -16.24 7.63
C PRO A 240 14.78 -14.81 8.20
N PRO A 241 14.13 -14.44 9.33
CA PRO A 241 14.27 -13.11 9.94
C PRO A 241 15.71 -12.71 10.25
N THR A 242 16.56 -13.70 10.54
CA THR A 242 17.96 -13.51 10.92
C THR A 242 18.87 -13.22 9.71
N LYS A 243 18.41 -13.46 8.48
CA LYS A 243 19.20 -13.29 7.25
C LYS A 243 18.72 -12.09 6.44
N ALA A 244 19.66 -11.36 5.84
CA ALA A 244 19.37 -10.43 4.76
C ALA A 244 19.49 -11.15 3.41
N PRO A 245 18.72 -10.75 2.37
CA PRO A 245 18.92 -11.27 1.04
C PRO A 245 20.21 -10.67 0.45
N THR A 246 20.96 -11.46 -0.30
CA THR A 246 22.13 -11.04 -1.07
C THR A 246 21.74 -10.05 -2.18
N VAL A 247 22.71 -9.27 -2.68
CA VAL A 247 22.47 -8.36 -3.81
C VAL A 247 21.91 -9.07 -5.06
N ASP A 248 22.33 -10.32 -5.29
CA ASP A 248 21.84 -11.13 -6.41
C ASP A 248 20.38 -11.56 -6.22
N GLU A 249 19.98 -11.88 -5.00
CA GLU A 249 18.57 -12.15 -4.66
C GLU A 249 17.71 -10.89 -4.80
N VAL A 250 18.21 -9.73 -4.36
CA VAL A 250 17.51 -8.44 -4.59
C VAL A 250 17.37 -8.17 -6.09
N ARG A 251 18.41 -8.44 -6.89
CA ARG A 251 18.35 -8.28 -8.35
C ARG A 251 17.31 -9.20 -8.99
N LYS A 252 17.15 -10.43 -8.50
CA LYS A 252 16.09 -11.35 -8.97
C LYS A 252 14.69 -10.79 -8.67
N ILE A 253 14.47 -10.24 -7.48
CA ILE A 253 13.20 -9.57 -7.15
C ILE A 253 12.96 -8.41 -8.11
N ASN A 254 13.97 -7.54 -8.29
CA ASN A 254 13.87 -6.39 -9.21
C ASN A 254 13.55 -6.81 -10.65
N GLN A 255 14.17 -7.87 -11.15
CA GLN A 255 13.91 -8.43 -12.48
C GLN A 255 12.48 -8.95 -12.59
N ALA A 256 11.96 -9.65 -11.57
CA ALA A 256 10.59 -10.14 -11.57
C ALA A 256 9.56 -9.00 -11.63
N VAL A 257 9.67 -7.99 -10.75
CA VAL A 257 8.75 -6.83 -10.80
C VAL A 257 8.94 -5.98 -12.06
N SER A 258 10.14 -5.89 -12.61
CA SER A 258 10.38 -5.17 -13.88
C SER A 258 9.75 -5.88 -15.08
N LYS A 259 9.77 -7.21 -15.08
CA LYS A 259 9.06 -8.01 -16.08
C LYS A 259 7.55 -7.76 -16.00
N MET A 260 6.97 -7.79 -14.79
CA MET A 260 5.55 -7.46 -14.59
C MET A 260 5.20 -6.07 -15.10
N MET A 261 6.01 -5.06 -14.77
CA MET A 261 5.77 -3.70 -15.25
C MET A 261 5.80 -3.63 -16.77
N THR A 262 6.74 -4.32 -17.42
CA THR A 262 6.80 -4.38 -18.89
C THR A 262 5.54 -4.99 -19.50
N GLU A 263 5.01 -6.07 -18.91
CA GLU A 263 3.77 -6.70 -19.36
C GLU A 263 2.55 -5.80 -19.11
N ILE A 264 2.49 -5.13 -17.96
CA ILE A 264 1.42 -4.20 -17.58
C ILE A 264 1.37 -3.00 -18.54
N GLU A 265 2.52 -2.45 -18.94
CA GLU A 265 2.63 -1.27 -19.79
C GLU A 265 2.47 -1.57 -21.30
N SER A 266 2.56 -2.85 -21.69
CA SER A 266 2.50 -3.27 -23.09
C SER A 266 1.18 -2.89 -23.75
N LYS A 267 1.23 -2.28 -24.94
CA LYS A 267 0.03 -2.07 -25.78
C LYS A 267 -0.51 -3.36 -26.38
N ASP A 268 0.38 -4.33 -26.57
CA ASP A 268 0.02 -5.65 -27.06
C ASP A 268 -0.37 -6.49 -25.84
N LEU A 269 -1.62 -6.97 -25.81
CA LEU A 269 -2.05 -7.93 -24.79
C LEU A 269 -1.11 -9.14 -24.82
N PRO A 270 -0.74 -9.72 -23.67
CA PRO A 270 -0.06 -11.01 -23.64
C PRO A 270 -0.84 -11.99 -24.54
N LYS A 271 -0.16 -12.58 -25.52
CA LYS A 271 -0.74 -13.59 -26.41
C LYS A 271 -1.02 -14.89 -25.66
#